data_AF-A0A418LUN5-F1
#
_entry.id   AF-A0A418LUN5-F1
#
_cell.length_a   1.000
_cell.length_b   1.000
_cell.length_c   1.000
_cell.angle_alpha   90.00
_cell.angle_beta   90.00
_cell.angle_gamma   90.00
#
_symmetry.space_group_name_H-M   'P 1'
#
loop_
_entity.id
_entity.type
_entity.pdbx_description
1 polymer ?
#
loop_
_entity_poly.entity_id
_entity_poly.type
_entity_poly.pdbx_seq_one_letter_code
_entity_poly.pdbx_strand_id
1 'polypeptide(L)'
;KIADRRQDFLHKLTTRLIRENQVISLESLQVKNMIQNHHLAKSIADVGWGELVRQLEYKATWYGRTVVKIDKFYPSSKRCYDCGHIVSKMPLHIRKWTCPNCGETHDRDINAAQNILAAGLAVLACGEAVRPGRKQSSRLGKLQRSRKAN
;
A
#
# COMPACT_ATOMS: atom_id res chain seq x y z
N LYS A 1 27.46 -11.14 15.93
CA LYS A 1 26.70 -10.23 16.83
C LYS A 1 25.22 -10.20 16.40
N ILE A 2 24.29 -9.65 17.19
CA ILE A 2 22.83 -9.67 16.89
C ILE A 2 22.50 -8.98 15.56
N ALA A 3 23.18 -7.87 15.24
CA ALA A 3 23.00 -7.14 13.98
C ALA A 3 23.29 -8.02 12.75
N ASP A 4 24.38 -8.80 12.77
CA ASP A 4 24.76 -9.68 11.67
C ASP A 4 23.70 -10.76 11.40
N ARG A 5 23.10 -11.32 12.45
CA ARG A 5 22.01 -12.30 12.34
C ARG A 5 20.76 -11.69 11.70
N ARG A 6 20.44 -10.43 12.05
CA ARG A 6 19.30 -9.71 11.46
C ARG A 6 19.54 -9.41 9.98
N GLN A 7 20.75 -8.97 9.63
CA GLN A 7 21.14 -8.73 8.25
C GLN A 7 21.10 -10.02 7.43
N ASP A 8 21.69 -11.11 7.94
CA ASP A 8 21.64 -12.43 7.30
C ASP A 8 20.21 -12.91 7.06
N PHE A 9 19.33 -12.76 8.06
CA PHE A 9 17.91 -13.06 7.92
C PHE A 9 17.24 -12.24 6.82
N LEU A 10 17.42 -10.91 6.81
CA LEU A 10 16.84 -10.04 5.77
C LEU A 10 17.38 -10.40 4.39
N HIS A 11 18.68 -10.69 4.27
CA HIS A 11 19.28 -11.09 3.02
C HIS A 11 18.68 -12.40 2.50
N LYS A 12 18.56 -13.42 3.35
CA LYS A 12 17.94 -14.71 2.99
C LYS A 12 16.48 -14.54 2.60
N LEU A 13 15.71 -13.81 3.40
CA LEU A 13 14.29 -13.55 3.16
C LEU A 13 14.06 -12.83 1.84
N THR A 14 14.73 -11.69 1.60
CA THR A 14 14.52 -10.89 0.39
C THR A 14 15.03 -11.60 -0.86
N THR A 15 16.14 -12.35 -0.78
CA THR A 15 16.59 -13.18 -1.90
C THR A 15 15.56 -14.25 -2.24
N ARG A 16 15.01 -14.93 -1.24
CA ARG A 16 13.97 -15.94 -1.44
C ARG A 16 12.74 -15.34 -2.12
N LEU A 17 12.22 -14.23 -1.58
CA LEU A 17 11.05 -13.54 -2.12
C LEU A 17 11.24 -13.14 -3.59
N ILE A 18 12.40 -12.58 -3.94
CA ILE A 18 12.72 -12.15 -5.30
C ILE A 18 12.89 -13.35 -6.25
N ARG A 19 13.43 -14.46 -5.79
CA ARG A 19 13.60 -15.65 -6.64
C ARG A 19 12.27 -16.35 -6.92
N GLU A 20 11.39 -16.40 -5.93
CA GLU A 20 10.09 -17.10 -5.99
C GLU A 20 9.00 -16.31 -6.71
N ASN A 21 9.13 -14.98 -6.86
CA ASN A 21 8.07 -14.13 -7.39
C ASN A 21 8.55 -13.26 -8.58
N GLN A 22 7.70 -13.10 -9.59
CA GLN A 22 7.97 -12.20 -10.72
C GLN A 22 7.74 -10.74 -10.36
N VAL A 23 6.68 -10.50 -9.58
CA VAL A 23 6.24 -9.18 -9.15
C VAL A 23 6.00 -9.21 -7.64
N ILE A 24 6.52 -8.21 -6.93
CA ILE A 24 6.23 -7.98 -5.51
C ILE A 24 5.63 -6.60 -5.38
N SER A 25 4.43 -6.52 -4.81
CA SER A 25 3.76 -5.24 -4.52
C SER A 25 3.82 -4.95 -3.03
N LEU A 26 4.18 -3.72 -2.67
CA LEU A 26 4.25 -3.25 -1.30
C LEU A 26 3.71 -1.82 -1.15
N GLU A 27 3.22 -1.50 0.03
CA GLU A 27 2.85 -0.13 0.37
C GLU A 27 4.10 0.73 0.61
N SER A 28 4.04 1.97 0.16
CA SER A 28 5.07 2.98 0.46
C SER A 28 4.96 3.41 1.92
N LEU A 29 5.58 2.66 2.83
CA LEU A 29 5.62 3.02 4.25
C LEU A 29 6.59 4.19 4.49
N GLN A 30 6.13 5.25 5.15
CA GLN A 30 7.01 6.29 5.67
C GLN A 30 7.65 5.83 6.99
N VAL A 31 8.60 4.90 6.90
CA VAL A 31 9.30 4.31 8.05
C VAL A 31 9.87 5.39 8.99
N LYS A 32 10.37 6.50 8.43
CA LYS A 32 10.85 7.67 9.21
C LYS A 32 9.77 8.25 10.14
N ASN A 33 8.54 8.38 9.66
CA ASN A 33 7.43 8.91 10.46
C ASN A 33 6.95 7.90 11.50
N MET A 34 7.05 6.60 11.21
CA MET A 34 6.64 5.57 12.17
C MET A 34 7.64 5.48 13.35
N ILE A 35 8.92 5.71 13.10
CA ILE A 35 9.98 5.73 14.14
C ILE A 35 9.87 6.96 15.05
N GLN A 36 9.22 8.05 14.62
CA GLN A 36 8.98 9.21 15.49
C GLN A 36 8.06 8.90 16.67
N ASN A 37 7.23 7.84 16.57
CA ASN A 37 6.48 7.35 17.71
C ASN A 37 7.41 6.53 18.62
N HIS A 38 7.87 7.14 19.71
CA HIS A 38 8.81 6.52 20.65
C HIS A 38 8.33 5.17 21.24
N HIS A 39 7.02 4.93 21.33
CA HIS A 39 6.48 3.66 21.81
C HIS A 39 6.66 2.52 20.80
N LEU A 40 6.71 2.82 19.50
CA LEU A 40 6.84 1.85 18.41
C LEU A 40 8.23 1.90 17.76
N ALA A 41 9.04 2.92 18.04
CA ALA A 41 10.33 3.15 17.41
C ALA A 41 11.25 1.92 17.49
N LYS A 42 11.36 1.31 18.68
CA LYS A 42 12.22 0.14 18.90
C LYS A 42 11.75 -1.07 18.12
N SER A 43 10.46 -1.41 18.17
CA SER A 43 9.91 -2.56 17.45
C SER A 43 9.99 -2.38 15.93
N ILE A 44 9.76 -1.17 15.42
CA ILE A 44 9.89 -0.86 13.99
C ILE A 44 11.35 -0.93 13.54
N ALA A 45 12.28 -0.39 14.35
CA ALA A 45 13.72 -0.45 14.06
C ALA A 45 14.25 -1.88 14.11
N ASP A 46 13.77 -2.69 15.06
CA ASP A 46 14.18 -4.09 15.20
C ASP A 46 13.77 -4.97 14.01
N VAL A 47 12.63 -4.66 13.37
CA VAL A 47 12.14 -5.39 12.19
C VAL A 47 12.87 -4.96 10.91
N GLY A 48 13.43 -3.75 10.85
CA GLY A 48 14.28 -3.33 9.73
C GLY A 48 13.53 -3.08 8.43
N TRP A 49 12.28 -2.58 8.47
CA TRP A 49 11.44 -2.36 7.28
C TRP A 49 12.10 -1.56 6.16
N GLY A 50 12.84 -0.50 6.50
CA GLY A 50 13.57 0.30 5.51
C GLY A 50 14.63 -0.53 4.78
N GLU A 51 15.34 -1.38 5.51
CA GLU A 51 16.37 -2.26 4.96
C GLU A 51 15.74 -3.38 4.13
N LEU A 52 14.63 -3.98 4.59
CA LEU A 52 13.87 -4.97 3.81
C LEU A 52 13.47 -4.41 2.44
N VAL A 53 12.88 -3.21 2.41
CA VAL A 53 12.46 -2.54 1.17
C VAL A 53 13.67 -2.24 0.27
N ARG A 54 14.75 -1.67 0.84
CA ARG A 54 15.99 -1.39 0.10
C ARG A 54 16.55 -2.66 -0.54
N GLN A 55 16.55 -3.78 0.20
CA GLN A 55 17.03 -5.08 -0.29
C GLN A 55 16.16 -5.66 -1.38
N LEU A 56 14.84 -5.58 -1.26
CA LEU A 56 13.93 -6.00 -2.33
C LEU A 56 14.17 -5.19 -3.61
N GLU A 57 14.34 -3.87 -3.52
CA GLU A 57 14.55 -3.01 -4.69
C GLU A 57 15.83 -3.35 -5.45
N TYR A 58 16.99 -3.39 -4.78
CA TYR A 58 18.23 -3.66 -5.50
C TYR A 58 18.28 -5.11 -6.03
N LYS A 59 17.74 -6.08 -5.29
CA LYS A 59 17.70 -7.48 -5.76
C LYS A 59 16.72 -7.66 -6.91
N ALA A 60 15.60 -6.94 -6.92
CA ALA A 60 14.69 -6.97 -8.06
C ALA A 60 15.42 -6.55 -9.34
N THR A 61 16.21 -5.47 -9.28
CA THR A 61 17.08 -5.06 -10.39
C THR A 61 18.09 -6.14 -10.78
N TRP A 62 18.75 -6.78 -9.83
CA TRP A 62 19.75 -7.83 -10.12
C TRP A 62 19.17 -9.07 -10.78
N TYR A 63 17.97 -9.49 -10.38
CA TYR A 63 17.34 -10.72 -10.83
C TYR A 63 16.27 -10.49 -11.92
N GLY A 64 16.16 -9.27 -12.45
CA GLY A 64 15.16 -8.94 -13.48
C GLY A 64 13.72 -9.12 -13.00
N ARG A 65 13.44 -8.79 -11.73
CA ARG A 65 12.11 -8.83 -11.12
C ARG A 65 11.54 -7.43 -10.96
N THR A 66 10.25 -7.36 -10.70
CA THR A 66 9.55 -6.09 -10.52
C THR A 66 9.11 -5.91 -9.08
N VAL A 67 9.48 -4.77 -8.50
CA VAL A 67 8.97 -4.33 -7.20
C VAL A 67 8.14 -3.07 -7.42
N VAL A 68 6.87 -3.11 -7.02
CA VAL A 68 5.92 -2.01 -7.17
C VAL A 68 5.58 -1.44 -5.81
N LYS A 69 5.71 -0.13 -5.68
CA LYS A 69 5.28 0.61 -4.49
C LYS A 69 3.95 1.29 -4.78
N ILE A 70 2.93 0.98 -3.99
CA ILE A 70 1.64 1.66 -4.05
C ILE A 70 1.57 2.81 -3.05
N ASP A 71 0.66 3.76 -3.30
CA ASP A 71 0.47 4.91 -2.44
C ASP A 71 0.02 4.51 -1.03
N LYS A 72 0.59 5.16 -0.02
CA LYS A 72 0.33 4.90 1.40
C LYS A 72 -1.10 5.20 1.86
N PHE A 73 -1.82 6.05 1.12
CA PHE A 73 -3.21 6.40 1.39
C PHE A 73 -4.19 5.47 0.67
N TYR A 74 -3.68 4.48 -0.08
CA TYR A 74 -4.51 3.44 -0.65
C TYR A 74 -5.21 2.67 0.49
N PRO A 75 -6.55 2.54 0.47
CA PRO A 75 -7.31 1.97 1.58
C PRO A 75 -7.27 0.44 1.59
N SER A 76 -6.08 -0.17 1.51
CA SER A 76 -5.88 -1.64 1.39
C SER A 76 -6.62 -2.46 2.45
N SER A 77 -6.53 -2.04 3.72
CA SER A 77 -7.17 -2.72 4.85
C SER A 77 -8.66 -2.42 5.00
N LYS A 78 -9.16 -1.34 4.38
CA LYS A 78 -10.58 -0.92 4.44
C LYS A 78 -11.38 -1.39 3.24
N ARG A 79 -10.71 -1.61 2.11
CA ARG A 79 -11.30 -2.09 0.88
C ARG A 79 -11.47 -3.60 0.97
N CYS A 80 -12.67 -4.10 0.73
CA CYS A 80 -12.93 -5.52 0.53
C CYS A 80 -12.23 -5.97 -0.75
N TYR A 81 -11.37 -6.97 -0.68
CA TYR A 81 -10.65 -7.47 -1.87
C TYR A 81 -11.61 -8.15 -2.87
N ASP A 82 -12.72 -8.69 -2.37
CA ASP A 82 -13.71 -9.43 -3.16
C ASP A 82 -14.63 -8.48 -3.95
N CYS A 83 -15.34 -7.57 -3.27
CA CYS A 83 -16.32 -6.69 -3.93
C CYS A 83 -15.88 -5.21 -4.07
N GLY A 84 -14.73 -4.83 -3.51
CA GLY A 84 -14.21 -3.45 -3.59
C GLY A 84 -14.88 -2.43 -2.67
N HIS A 85 -15.85 -2.82 -1.84
CA HIS A 85 -16.49 -1.93 -0.86
C HIS A 85 -15.47 -1.38 0.14
N ILE A 86 -15.51 -0.08 0.43
CA ILE A 86 -14.58 0.58 1.37
C ILE A 86 -15.33 0.92 2.65
N VAL A 87 -14.94 0.30 3.77
CA VAL A 87 -15.50 0.64 5.07
C VAL A 87 -15.00 2.00 5.57
N SER A 88 -15.83 2.70 6.34
CA SER A 88 -15.51 4.05 6.84
C SER A 88 -14.36 4.05 7.85
N LYS A 89 -14.37 3.10 8.80
CA LYS A 89 -13.39 2.98 9.88
C LYS A 89 -12.83 1.56 9.95
N MET A 90 -11.54 1.46 10.20
CA MET A 90 -10.83 0.19 10.45
C MET A 90 -9.80 0.41 11.56
N PRO A 91 -10.22 0.35 12.84
CA PRO A 91 -9.32 0.43 13.99
C PRO A 91 -8.28 -0.68 14.02
N LEU A 92 -7.09 -0.40 14.57
CA LEU A 92 -5.95 -1.34 14.58
C LEU A 92 -6.20 -2.64 15.36
N HIS A 93 -7.15 -2.68 16.29
CA HIS A 93 -7.50 -3.89 17.04
C HIS A 93 -8.40 -4.85 16.24
N ILE A 94 -9.04 -4.39 15.15
CA ILE A 94 -9.89 -5.25 14.32
C ILE A 94 -8.98 -6.08 13.42
N ARG A 95 -8.92 -7.39 13.68
CA ARG A 95 -8.10 -8.34 12.91
C ARG A 95 -8.91 -9.16 11.92
N LYS A 96 -10.19 -9.38 12.20
CA LYS A 96 -11.16 -10.01 11.31
C LYS A 96 -12.40 -9.15 11.20
N TRP A 97 -12.99 -9.09 10.01
CA TRP A 97 -14.20 -8.31 9.75
C TRP A 97 -14.99 -8.92 8.59
N THR A 98 -16.30 -8.75 8.62
CA THR A 98 -17.20 -9.20 7.55
C THR A 98 -17.60 -8.00 6.72
N CYS A 99 -17.50 -8.13 5.40
CA CYS A 99 -17.88 -7.08 4.49
C CYS A 99 -19.39 -6.80 4.58
N PRO A 100 -19.83 -5.57 4.87
CA PRO A 100 -21.25 -5.25 4.96
C PRO A 100 -21.95 -5.25 3.59
N ASN A 101 -21.19 -5.31 2.49
CA ASN A 101 -21.72 -5.29 1.13
C ASN A 101 -21.89 -6.69 0.52
N CYS A 102 -20.86 -7.53 0.59
CA CYS A 102 -20.90 -8.89 0.00
C CYS A 102 -20.97 -10.03 1.02
N GLY A 103 -20.80 -9.76 2.32
CA GLY A 103 -20.84 -10.78 3.37
C GLY A 103 -19.57 -11.61 3.54
N GLU A 104 -18.53 -11.39 2.72
CA GLU A 104 -17.26 -12.11 2.84
C GLU A 104 -16.53 -11.77 4.15
N THR A 105 -15.95 -12.77 4.80
CA THR A 105 -15.20 -12.58 6.06
C THR A 105 -13.70 -12.57 5.81
N HIS A 106 -13.05 -11.49 6.22
CA HIS A 106 -11.66 -11.22 5.94
C HIS A 106 -10.79 -11.33 7.19
N ASP A 107 -9.60 -11.92 7.06
CA ASP A 107 -8.44 -11.48 7.85
C ASP A 107 -7.94 -10.15 7.27
N ARG A 108 -7.72 -9.16 8.13
CA ARG A 108 -7.39 -7.79 7.71
C ARG A 108 -6.10 -7.73 6.91
N ASP A 109 -5.07 -8.49 7.30
CA ASP A 109 -3.76 -8.39 6.68
C ASP A 109 -3.73 -9.17 5.35
N ILE A 110 -4.43 -10.30 5.27
CA ILE A 110 -4.63 -11.03 4.00
C ILE A 110 -5.41 -10.18 3.00
N ASN A 111 -6.52 -9.58 3.43
CA ASN A 111 -7.30 -8.67 2.58
C ASN A 111 -6.46 -7.48 2.13
N ALA A 112 -5.66 -6.88 3.01
CA ALA A 112 -4.75 -5.81 2.64
C ALA A 112 -3.75 -6.28 1.57
N ALA A 113 -3.11 -7.44 1.76
CA ALA A 113 -2.15 -8.00 0.82
C ALA A 113 -2.75 -8.23 -0.58
N GLN A 114 -3.96 -8.78 -0.66
CA GLN A 114 -4.67 -8.98 -1.94
C GLN A 114 -4.98 -7.65 -2.62
N ASN A 115 -5.47 -6.65 -1.87
CA ASN A 115 -5.71 -5.31 -2.41
C ASN A 115 -4.43 -4.61 -2.86
N ILE A 116 -3.32 -4.79 -2.14
CA ILE A 116 -2.01 -4.24 -2.50
C ILE A 116 -1.50 -4.85 -3.79
N LEU A 117 -1.61 -6.18 -3.93
CA LEU A 117 -1.24 -6.88 -5.15
C LEU A 117 -2.07 -6.40 -6.35
N ALA A 118 -3.40 -6.33 -6.19
CA ALA A 118 -4.28 -5.85 -7.25
C ALA A 118 -3.93 -4.42 -7.68
N ALA A 119 -3.68 -3.52 -6.73
CA ALA A 119 -3.27 -2.14 -7.03
C ALA A 119 -1.90 -2.08 -7.71
N GLY A 120 -0.92 -2.88 -7.26
CA GLY A 120 0.41 -2.93 -7.87
C GLY A 120 0.39 -3.48 -9.29
N LEU A 121 -0.41 -4.51 -9.55
CA LEU A 121 -0.63 -5.03 -10.91
C LEU A 121 -1.32 -4.00 -11.81
N ALA A 122 -2.29 -3.25 -11.29
CA ALA A 122 -2.93 -2.16 -12.04
C ALA A 122 -1.93 -1.06 -12.43
N VAL A 123 -1.00 -0.70 -11.53
CA VAL A 123 0.07 0.26 -11.84
C VAL A 123 0.98 -0.26 -12.95
N LEU A 124 1.32 -1.55 -12.96
CA LEU A 124 2.13 -2.15 -14.02
C LEU A 124 1.42 -2.20 -15.37
N ALA A 125 0.13 -2.53 -15.37
CA ALA A 125 -0.65 -2.64 -16.59
C ALA A 125 -0.93 -1.26 -17.23
N CYS A 126 -1.19 -0.24 -16.40
CA CYS A 126 -1.64 1.08 -16.88
C CYS A 126 -0.53 2.14 -16.95
N GLY A 127 0.67 1.86 -16.43
CA GLY A 127 1.80 2.79 -16.47
C GLY A 127 1.69 4.03 -15.56
N GLU A 128 0.62 4.18 -14.78
CA GLU A 128 0.39 5.34 -13.90
C GLU A 128 0.07 4.94 -12.44
N ALA A 129 0.53 5.77 -11.49
CA ALA A 129 0.28 5.58 -10.06
C ALA A 129 -1.21 5.82 -9.72
N VAL A 130 -1.92 4.76 -9.33
CA VAL A 130 -3.34 4.83 -8.95
C VAL A 130 -3.50 5.68 -7.67
N ARG A 131 -3.93 6.93 -7.82
CA ARG A 131 -4.41 7.77 -6.72
C ARG A 131 -5.94 7.64 -6.60
N PRO A 132 -6.51 7.36 -5.42
CA PRO A 132 -7.96 7.42 -5.26
C PRO A 132 -8.44 8.87 -5.47
N GLY A 133 -9.36 9.05 -6.42
CA GLY A 133 -9.85 10.36 -6.85
C GLY A 133 -10.45 11.19 -5.71
N ARG A 134 -9.93 12.41 -5.52
CA ARG A 134 -10.50 13.42 -4.63
C ARG A 134 -11.80 13.92 -5.28
N LYS A 135 -12.96 13.76 -4.63
CA LYS A 135 -14.22 14.39 -5.11
C LYS A 135 -13.99 15.91 -5.21
N GLN A 136 -13.99 16.45 -6.43
CA GLN A 136 -14.01 17.89 -6.64
C GLN A 136 -15.39 18.42 -6.20
N SER A 137 -15.40 19.31 -5.23
CA SER A 137 -16.59 20.07 -4.86
C SER A 137 -16.92 21.02 -6.00
N SER A 138 -18.01 20.77 -6.71
CA SER A 138 -18.52 21.63 -7.77
C SER A 138 -19.18 22.87 -7.17
N ARG A 139 -18.52 24.02 -7.27
CA ARG A 139 -19.19 25.33 -7.18
C ARG A 139 -19.40 25.86 -8.59
N LEU A 140 -20.61 25.64 -9.13
CA LEU A 140 -21.08 26.28 -10.36
C LEU A 140 -21.16 27.80 -10.13
N GLY A 141 -20.27 28.56 -10.76
CA GLY A 141 -20.42 30.01 -10.94
C GLY A 141 -21.29 30.29 -12.16
N LYS A 142 -22.49 30.83 -11.96
CA LYS A 142 -23.35 31.35 -13.05
C LYS A 142 -22.72 32.64 -13.58
N LEU A 143 -22.40 32.71 -14.87
CA LEU A 143 -22.11 33.97 -15.58
C LEU A 143 -23.25 34.21 -16.58
N GLN A 144 -24.21 35.06 -16.23
CA GLN A 144 -25.20 35.59 -17.18
C GLN A 144 -24.51 36.67 -18.03
N ARG A 145 -24.38 36.42 -19.34
CA ARG A 145 -24.02 37.45 -20.33
C ARG A 145 -25.31 38.00 -20.94
N SER A 146 -25.70 39.21 -20.55
CA SER A 146 -26.63 40.03 -21.31
C SER A 146 -25.85 40.76 -22.41
N ARG A 147 -26.22 40.53 -23.67
CA ARG A 147 -25.78 41.34 -24.81
C ARG A 147 -26.98 42.12 -25.33
N LYS A 148 -26.78 43.43 -25.43
CA LYS A 148 -27.69 44.46 -25.94
C LYS A 148 -28.13 44.15 -27.37
N ALA A 149 -29.42 44.34 -27.64
CA ALA A 149 -29.96 44.48 -29.00
C ALA A 149 -29.91 45.97 -29.39
N ASN A 150 -29.56 46.21 -30.65
CA ASN A 150 -29.82 47.44 -31.39
C ASN A 150 -31.11 47.23 -32.18
#